data_AF-A1CZV4-F1
#
_entry.id   AF-A1CZV4-F1
#
_cell.length_a   1.000
_cell.length_b   1.000
_cell.length_c   1.000
_cell.angle_alpha   90.00
_cell.angle_beta   90.00
_cell.angle_gamma   90.00
#
_symmetry.space_group_name_H-M   'P 1'
#
loop_
_entity.id
_entity.type
_entity.pdbx_description
1 polymer ?
#
loop_
_entity_poly.entity_id
_entity_poly.type
_entity_poly.pdbx_seq_one_letter_code
_entity_poly.pdbx_strand_id
1 'polypeptide(L)'
;MGVPDLSDLSAADLSSIPEHIGYLKDLGLDYGWGPSSIIQFFIEHIHMWGGLPWWASIVGTGLLLRLALLYPTLGAVDTSTKMLNIKPVTEPLRQQMIMRGKDGNQIEMLKLRAEIQKLHQEQGIVAWKSFIPMLQIPFGFGCYRVVKGMAALPVPGLTMESVAWLKDLTVADPYFILPAASSLFMYLSIRKGGENGVNQLQGTSLGRLLMFGLPAFSFLFMAFFPSALQLYFVTTGLFGLGQAYLLGSDTFRKSMNIALPVRQPKNGQSPGHDDSQQSKSIRTLREHLEAERAKMIQEQHKSPDSVEISFIDRALNNLKEAKENIKRETTEKLDAVRGQAPVKNADGTIAEPPRLGEKDLKLAADYERRRKEEEDWKREERNHARREAHLKALELEREKARSAFKVKQR
;
A
#
# COMPACT_ATOMS: atom_id res chain seq x y z
N MET A 1 -21.61 50.30 -13.33
CA MET A 1 -21.53 49.00 -13.99
C MET A 1 -20.48 48.19 -13.26
N GLY A 2 -20.91 47.27 -12.40
CA GLY A 2 -20.01 46.38 -11.67
C GLY A 2 -19.35 45.43 -12.66
N VAL A 3 -18.04 45.22 -12.49
CA VAL A 3 -17.30 44.18 -13.20
C VAL A 3 -17.92 42.83 -12.78
N PRO A 4 -18.41 41.99 -13.70
CA PRO A 4 -18.93 40.69 -13.34
C PRO A 4 -17.81 39.88 -12.67
N ASP A 5 -18.10 39.34 -11.50
CA ASP A 5 -17.19 38.47 -10.77
C ASP A 5 -16.97 37.19 -11.58
N LEU A 6 -15.71 36.85 -11.87
CA LEU A 6 -15.36 35.69 -12.70
C LEU A 6 -15.70 34.35 -12.01
N SER A 7 -15.95 34.39 -10.70
CA SER A 7 -16.46 33.26 -9.90
C SER A 7 -17.93 32.94 -10.20
N ASP A 8 -18.76 33.96 -10.48
CA ASP A 8 -20.17 33.79 -10.84
C ASP A 8 -20.31 33.18 -12.24
N LEU A 9 -19.40 33.49 -13.16
CA LEU A 9 -19.38 32.89 -14.50
C LEU A 9 -19.07 31.39 -14.46
N SER A 10 -18.12 30.94 -13.61
CA SER A 10 -17.81 29.51 -13.52
C SER A 10 -18.92 28.72 -12.83
N ALA A 11 -19.52 29.25 -11.75
CA ALA A 11 -20.64 28.60 -11.07
C ALA A 11 -21.90 28.53 -11.96
N ALA A 12 -22.17 29.59 -12.73
CA ALA A 12 -23.25 29.61 -13.71
C ALA A 12 -22.98 28.63 -14.88
N ASP A 13 -21.75 28.55 -15.39
CA ASP A 13 -21.37 27.59 -16.43
C ASP A 13 -21.48 26.14 -15.94
N LEU A 14 -20.98 25.84 -14.73
CA LEU A 14 -21.01 24.50 -14.11
C LEU A 14 -22.45 24.02 -13.87
N SER A 15 -23.36 24.93 -13.51
CA SER A 15 -24.79 24.65 -13.33
C SER A 15 -25.56 24.43 -14.63
N SER A 16 -24.99 24.85 -15.77
CA SER A 16 -25.61 24.74 -17.09
C SER A 16 -25.30 23.41 -17.81
N ILE A 17 -24.29 22.67 -17.34
CA ILE A 17 -23.91 21.37 -17.89
C ILE A 17 -24.94 20.32 -17.44
N PRO A 18 -25.63 19.64 -18.38
CA PRO A 18 -26.63 18.64 -18.02
C PRO A 18 -25.98 17.43 -17.36
N GLU A 19 -26.59 16.92 -16.28
CA GLU A 19 -26.13 15.70 -15.62
C GLU A 19 -26.26 14.51 -16.58
N HIS A 20 -25.14 13.88 -16.93
CA HIS A 20 -25.07 12.64 -17.71
C HIS A 20 -23.93 11.74 -17.22
N ILE A 21 -23.84 10.51 -17.74
CA ILE A 21 -22.70 9.63 -17.46
C ILE A 21 -21.44 10.28 -18.05
N GLY A 22 -20.40 10.50 -17.23
CA GLY A 22 -19.24 11.31 -17.60
C GLY A 22 -19.33 12.77 -17.16
N TYR A 23 -20.39 13.19 -16.46
CA TYR A 23 -20.56 14.56 -15.98
C TYR A 23 -19.35 15.07 -15.18
N LEU A 24 -18.79 14.30 -14.24
CA LEU A 24 -17.63 14.78 -13.48
C LEU A 24 -16.40 14.95 -14.38
N LYS A 25 -16.27 14.11 -15.42
CA LYS A 25 -15.19 14.25 -16.41
C LYS A 25 -15.33 15.56 -17.19
N ASP A 26 -16.56 15.91 -17.58
CA ASP A 26 -16.85 17.14 -18.33
C ASP A 26 -16.68 18.40 -17.47
N LEU A 27 -16.89 18.29 -16.15
CA LEU A 27 -16.50 19.32 -15.19
C LEU A 27 -14.97 19.47 -15.04
N GLY A 28 -14.17 18.61 -15.67
CA GLY A 28 -12.70 18.64 -15.60
C GLY A 28 -12.10 17.69 -14.56
N LEU A 29 -12.90 16.83 -13.91
CA LEU A 29 -12.42 15.76 -13.02
C LEU A 29 -12.11 14.50 -13.84
N ASP A 30 -11.09 14.57 -14.69
CA ASP A 30 -10.56 13.39 -15.39
C ASP A 30 -9.38 12.80 -14.60
N TYR A 31 -9.61 11.63 -13.98
CA TYR A 31 -8.56 10.90 -13.26
C TYR A 31 -7.89 9.82 -14.12
N GLY A 32 -8.27 9.65 -15.39
CA GLY A 32 -7.70 8.66 -16.30
C GLY A 32 -7.94 7.22 -15.82
N TRP A 33 -6.88 6.50 -15.50
CA TRP A 33 -6.93 5.10 -15.07
C TRP A 33 -6.52 4.92 -13.60
N GLY A 34 -7.11 3.95 -12.93
CA GLY A 34 -6.76 3.56 -11.55
C GLY A 34 -7.93 3.64 -10.56
N PRO A 35 -7.64 3.55 -9.25
CA PRO A 35 -8.69 3.51 -8.23
C PRO A 35 -9.58 4.75 -8.21
N SER A 36 -9.02 5.93 -8.49
CA SER A 36 -9.79 7.18 -8.55
C SER A 36 -10.85 7.16 -9.65
N SER A 37 -10.52 6.67 -10.86
CA SER A 37 -11.50 6.62 -11.94
C SER A 37 -12.54 5.51 -11.74
N ILE A 38 -12.18 4.41 -11.08
CA ILE A 38 -13.16 3.41 -10.62
C ILE A 38 -14.15 4.02 -9.63
N ILE A 39 -13.66 4.78 -8.64
CA ILE A 39 -14.52 5.44 -7.66
C ILE A 39 -15.41 6.49 -8.33
N GLN A 40 -14.85 7.33 -9.21
CA GLN A 40 -15.62 8.29 -10.00
C GLN A 40 -16.73 7.60 -10.78
N PHE A 41 -16.40 6.53 -11.49
CA PHE A 41 -17.37 5.73 -12.24
C PHE A 41 -18.53 5.27 -11.35
N PHE A 42 -18.24 4.65 -10.20
CA PHE A 42 -19.31 4.18 -9.32
C PHE A 42 -20.13 5.31 -8.69
N ILE A 43 -19.51 6.43 -8.29
CA ILE A 43 -20.25 7.57 -7.74
C ILE A 43 -21.23 8.11 -8.79
N GLU A 44 -20.77 8.33 -10.02
CA GLU A 44 -21.63 8.80 -11.11
C GLU A 44 -22.75 7.80 -11.42
N HIS A 45 -22.45 6.51 -11.52
CA HIS A 45 -23.46 5.51 -11.87
C HIS A 45 -24.51 5.33 -10.78
N ILE A 46 -24.12 5.39 -9.50
CA ILE A 46 -25.07 5.33 -8.38
C ILE A 46 -25.96 6.58 -8.36
N HIS A 47 -25.40 7.76 -8.64
CA HIS A 47 -26.16 9.01 -8.75
C HIS A 47 -27.17 8.96 -9.90
N MET A 48 -26.67 8.68 -11.11
CA MET A 48 -27.47 8.74 -12.34
C MET A 48 -28.51 7.63 -12.43
N TRP A 49 -28.16 6.38 -12.10
CA TRP A 49 -29.10 5.26 -12.19
C TRP A 49 -29.99 5.14 -10.95
N GLY A 50 -29.45 5.49 -9.77
CA GLY A 50 -30.20 5.44 -8.52
C GLY A 50 -31.10 6.64 -8.28
N GLY A 51 -30.89 7.75 -9.00
CA GLY A 51 -31.54 9.04 -8.71
C GLY A 51 -31.22 9.55 -7.31
N LEU A 52 -30.12 9.10 -6.72
CA LEU A 52 -29.69 9.42 -5.38
C LEU A 52 -28.92 10.74 -5.40
N PRO A 53 -28.97 11.56 -4.34
CA PRO A 53 -28.13 12.75 -4.22
C PRO A 53 -26.63 12.38 -4.20
N TRP A 54 -25.77 13.30 -4.58
CA TRP A 54 -24.32 13.08 -4.71
C TRP A 54 -23.70 12.55 -3.41
N TRP A 55 -24.12 13.09 -2.26
CA TRP A 55 -23.65 12.61 -0.97
C TRP A 55 -23.98 11.14 -0.70
N ALA A 56 -25.18 10.70 -1.11
CA ALA A 56 -25.64 9.32 -0.92
C ALA A 56 -24.91 8.39 -1.89
N SER A 57 -24.59 8.87 -3.09
CA SER A 57 -23.79 8.14 -4.09
C SER A 57 -22.35 7.95 -3.64
N ILE A 58 -21.75 8.95 -2.97
CA ILE A 58 -20.42 8.85 -2.34
C ILE A 58 -20.43 7.79 -1.22
N VAL A 59 -21.39 7.86 -0.30
CA VAL A 59 -21.54 6.89 0.79
C VAL A 59 -21.81 5.49 0.22
N GLY A 60 -22.73 5.38 -0.73
CA GLY A 60 -23.11 4.14 -1.40
C GLY A 60 -21.92 3.47 -2.08
N THR A 61 -21.09 4.23 -2.78
CA THR A 61 -19.84 3.72 -3.39
C THR A 61 -18.89 3.16 -2.33
N GLY A 62 -18.72 3.88 -1.21
CA GLY A 62 -17.89 3.44 -0.10
C GLY A 62 -18.38 2.13 0.53
N LEU A 63 -19.70 2.00 0.75
CA LEU A 63 -20.31 0.80 1.29
C LEU A 63 -20.25 -0.37 0.30
N LEU A 64 -20.47 -0.12 -0.99
CA LEU A 64 -20.36 -1.11 -2.05
C LEU A 64 -18.94 -1.69 -2.11
N LEU A 65 -17.93 -0.83 -2.04
CA LEU A 65 -16.54 -1.27 -1.99
C LEU A 65 -16.25 -2.11 -0.75
N ARG A 66 -16.77 -1.71 0.42
CA ARG A 66 -16.63 -2.49 1.67
C ARG A 66 -17.28 -3.86 1.56
N LEU A 67 -18.46 -3.95 0.95
CA LEU A 67 -19.17 -5.20 0.71
C LEU A 67 -18.41 -6.08 -0.29
N ALA A 68 -17.92 -5.52 -1.39
CA ALA A 68 -17.13 -6.24 -2.38
C ALA A 68 -15.83 -6.81 -1.78
N LEU A 69 -15.18 -6.06 -0.89
CA LEU A 69 -13.97 -6.51 -0.19
C LEU A 69 -14.25 -7.39 1.04
N LEU A 70 -15.51 -7.59 1.44
CA LEU A 70 -15.85 -8.37 2.62
C LEU A 70 -15.40 -9.83 2.47
N TYR A 71 -15.76 -10.46 1.35
CA TYR A 71 -15.41 -11.87 1.07
C TYR A 71 -13.90 -12.13 1.06
N PRO A 72 -13.06 -11.39 0.31
CA PRO A 72 -11.61 -11.62 0.36
C PRO A 72 -11.02 -11.29 1.73
N THR A 73 -11.61 -10.35 2.50
CA THR A 73 -11.18 -10.06 3.87
C THR A 73 -11.40 -11.25 4.82
N LEU A 74 -12.42 -12.10 4.61
CA LEU A 74 -12.61 -13.32 5.40
C LEU A 74 -11.38 -14.24 5.31
N GLY A 75 -10.87 -14.45 4.09
CA GLY A 75 -9.67 -15.25 3.87
C GLY A 75 -8.40 -14.62 4.46
N ALA A 76 -8.34 -13.29 4.50
CA ALA A 76 -7.26 -12.55 5.17
C ALA A 76 -7.30 -12.77 6.69
N VAL A 77 -8.48 -12.71 7.30
CA VAL A 77 -8.68 -12.92 8.75
C VAL A 77 -8.37 -14.36 9.15
N ASP A 78 -8.77 -15.34 8.34
CA ASP A 78 -8.43 -16.75 8.55
C ASP A 78 -6.91 -16.97 8.53
N THR A 79 -6.25 -16.47 7.47
CA THR A 79 -4.78 -16.58 7.32
C THR A 79 -4.05 -15.89 8.47
N SER A 80 -4.51 -14.68 8.86
CA SER A 80 -3.94 -13.94 9.98
C SER A 80 -4.11 -14.71 11.28
N THR A 81 -5.27 -15.32 11.53
CA THR A 81 -5.50 -16.10 12.76
C THR A 81 -4.63 -17.35 12.81
N LYS A 82 -4.48 -18.08 11.71
CA LYS A 82 -3.54 -19.22 11.62
C LYS A 82 -2.10 -18.80 11.88
N MET A 83 -1.69 -17.66 11.33
CA MET A 83 -0.37 -17.07 11.58
C MET A 83 -0.15 -16.75 13.07
N LEU A 84 -1.16 -16.25 13.77
CA LEU A 84 -1.08 -16.02 15.22
C LEU A 84 -0.96 -17.32 16.01
N ASN A 85 -1.71 -18.35 15.62
CA ASN A 85 -1.72 -19.64 16.31
C ASN A 85 -0.37 -20.37 16.18
N ILE A 86 0.29 -20.26 15.03
CA ILE A 86 1.62 -20.87 14.79
C ILE A 86 2.78 -19.99 15.29
N LYS A 87 2.53 -18.71 15.57
CA LYS A 87 3.54 -17.76 16.06
C LYS A 87 4.45 -18.33 17.16
N PRO A 88 3.97 -18.95 18.26
CA PRO A 88 4.84 -19.48 19.31
C PRO A 88 5.84 -20.53 18.83
N VAL A 89 5.53 -21.29 17.77
CA VAL A 89 6.45 -22.28 17.17
C VAL A 89 7.42 -21.62 16.20
N THR A 90 6.94 -20.67 15.39
CA THR A 90 7.76 -19.99 14.38
C THR A 90 8.69 -18.92 14.95
N GLU A 91 8.35 -18.30 16.08
CA GLU A 91 9.13 -17.24 16.72
C GLU A 91 10.55 -17.68 17.13
N PRO A 92 10.77 -18.80 17.85
CA PRO A 92 12.12 -19.26 18.18
C PRO A 92 12.95 -19.62 16.93
N LEU A 93 12.33 -20.20 15.91
CA LEU A 93 13.01 -20.49 14.63
C LEU A 93 13.41 -19.19 13.92
N ARG A 94 12.56 -18.17 13.97
CA ARG A 94 12.85 -16.85 13.41
C ARG A 94 14.01 -16.17 14.13
N GLN A 95 14.07 -16.27 15.46
CA GLN A 95 15.18 -15.74 16.25
C GLN A 95 16.49 -16.45 15.91
N GLN A 96 16.47 -17.79 15.82
CA GLN A 96 17.63 -18.56 15.38
C GLN A 96 18.09 -18.15 13.98
N MET A 97 17.15 -17.97 13.04
CA MET A 97 17.45 -17.53 11.67
C MET A 97 18.17 -16.16 11.67
N ILE A 98 17.72 -15.21 12.49
CA ILE A 98 18.36 -13.89 12.61
C ILE A 98 19.77 -14.00 13.20
N MET A 99 19.97 -14.84 14.23
CA MET A 99 21.29 -15.06 14.83
C MET A 99 22.26 -15.68 13.81
N ARG A 100 21.87 -16.76 13.11
CA ARG A 100 22.70 -17.41 12.09
C ARG A 100 23.01 -16.49 10.90
N GLY A 101 22.09 -15.60 10.55
CA GLY A 101 22.31 -14.56 9.55
C GLY A 101 23.38 -13.54 9.97
N LYS A 102 23.40 -13.15 11.26
CA LYS A 102 24.45 -12.29 11.83
C LYS A 102 25.81 -13.00 11.89
N ASP A 103 25.80 -14.30 12.15
CA ASP A 103 27.01 -15.14 12.19
C ASP A 103 27.57 -15.46 10.78
N GLY A 104 26.94 -14.96 9.71
CA GLY A 104 27.37 -15.20 8.33
C GLY A 104 27.04 -16.61 7.80
N ASN A 105 26.36 -17.45 8.58
CA ASN A 105 25.96 -18.79 8.16
C ASN A 105 24.69 -18.76 7.31
N GLN A 106 24.86 -18.36 6.05
CA GLN A 106 23.78 -18.23 5.08
C GLN A 106 23.05 -19.55 4.81
N ILE A 107 23.75 -20.70 4.88
CA ILE A 107 23.16 -22.01 4.61
C ILE A 107 22.17 -22.39 5.71
N GLU A 108 22.53 -22.23 6.98
CA GLU A 108 21.62 -22.49 8.10
C GLU A 108 20.44 -21.52 8.12
N MET A 109 20.69 -20.24 7.80
CA MET A 109 19.62 -19.25 7.67
C MET A 109 18.59 -19.68 6.60
N LEU A 110 19.05 -20.15 5.44
CA LEU A 110 18.17 -20.62 4.36
C LEU A 110 17.40 -21.89 4.78
N LYS A 111 18.03 -22.81 5.51
CA LYS A 111 17.36 -24.01 6.04
C LYS A 111 16.24 -23.64 7.01
N LEU A 112 16.51 -22.76 7.98
CA LEU A 112 15.50 -22.28 8.95
C LEU A 112 14.37 -21.53 8.25
N ARG A 113 14.67 -20.74 7.22
CA ARG A 113 13.65 -20.08 6.40
C ARG A 113 12.75 -21.10 5.69
N ALA A 114 13.34 -22.14 5.09
CA ALA A 114 12.59 -23.20 4.42
C ALA A 114 11.73 -23.99 5.41
N GLU A 115 12.23 -24.26 6.61
CA GLU A 115 11.47 -24.91 7.69
C GLU A 115 10.26 -24.06 8.13
N ILE A 116 10.44 -22.76 8.37
CA ILE A 116 9.34 -21.83 8.68
C ILE A 116 8.31 -21.81 7.53
N GLN A 117 8.78 -21.80 6.28
CA GLN A 117 7.89 -21.82 5.12
C GLN A 117 7.12 -23.14 5.00
N LYS A 118 7.75 -24.28 5.29
CA LYS A 118 7.10 -25.58 5.32
C LYS A 118 6.01 -25.63 6.39
N LEU A 119 6.30 -25.14 7.60
CA LEU A 119 5.33 -25.02 8.69
C LEU A 119 4.12 -24.14 8.28
N HIS A 120 4.36 -23.04 7.58
CA HIS A 120 3.27 -22.22 7.03
C HIS A 120 2.43 -22.95 5.98
N GLN A 121 3.07 -23.72 5.10
CA GLN A 121 2.37 -24.51 4.07
C GLN A 121 1.54 -25.64 4.67
N GLU A 122 2.07 -26.36 5.67
CA GLU A 122 1.36 -27.42 6.40
C GLU A 122 0.09 -26.89 7.09
N GLN A 123 0.11 -25.64 7.55
CA GLN A 123 -1.06 -24.96 8.12
C GLN A 123 -1.95 -24.24 7.10
N GLY A 124 -1.66 -24.38 5.79
CA GLY A 124 -2.41 -23.75 4.71
C GLY A 124 -2.37 -22.22 4.72
N ILE A 125 -1.30 -21.62 5.27
CA ILE A 125 -1.13 -20.17 5.40
C ILE A 125 -0.64 -19.60 4.07
N VAL A 126 -1.46 -18.75 3.47
CA VAL A 126 -1.14 -18.05 2.21
C VAL A 126 -0.79 -16.60 2.52
N ALA A 127 0.51 -16.31 2.70
CA ALA A 127 1.00 -15.02 3.21
C ALA A 127 0.45 -13.79 2.47
N TRP A 128 0.23 -13.87 1.15
CA TRP A 128 -0.27 -12.73 0.37
C TRP A 128 -1.69 -12.31 0.78
N LYS A 129 -2.52 -13.25 1.26
CA LYS A 129 -3.90 -12.96 1.69
C LYS A 129 -3.94 -12.01 2.87
N SER A 130 -2.91 -11.99 3.73
CA SER A 130 -2.80 -11.05 4.84
C SER A 130 -2.68 -9.59 4.39
N PHE A 131 -2.31 -9.34 3.13
CA PHE A 131 -2.21 -7.98 2.57
C PHE A 131 -3.50 -7.52 1.89
N ILE A 132 -4.51 -8.37 1.73
CA ILE A 132 -5.81 -8.01 1.13
C ILE A 132 -6.43 -6.74 1.78
N PRO A 133 -6.41 -6.56 3.12
CA PRO A 133 -6.95 -5.34 3.72
C PRO A 133 -6.24 -4.06 3.26
N MET A 134 -4.98 -4.13 2.81
CA MET A 134 -4.24 -2.97 2.29
C MET A 134 -4.79 -2.45 0.96
N LEU A 135 -5.58 -3.24 0.22
CA LEU A 135 -6.29 -2.78 -0.97
C LEU A 135 -7.25 -1.63 -0.66
N GLN A 136 -7.69 -1.46 0.59
CA GLN A 136 -8.52 -0.34 1.01
C GLN A 136 -7.79 1.01 0.88
N ILE A 137 -6.45 1.03 0.92
CA ILE A 137 -5.66 2.28 0.88
C ILE A 137 -5.75 2.95 -0.52
N PRO A 138 -5.44 2.27 -1.65
CA PRO A 138 -5.60 2.86 -2.98
C PRO A 138 -7.02 3.36 -3.28
N PHE A 139 -8.05 2.57 -2.93
CA PHE A 139 -9.43 2.98 -3.17
C PHE A 139 -9.88 4.12 -2.24
N GLY A 140 -9.45 4.11 -0.97
CA GLY A 140 -9.69 5.22 -0.04
C GLY A 140 -9.04 6.52 -0.51
N PHE A 141 -7.82 6.44 -1.04
CA PHE A 141 -7.15 7.59 -1.66
C PHE A 141 -7.85 8.04 -2.96
N GLY A 142 -8.36 7.09 -3.75
CA GLY A 142 -9.18 7.40 -4.92
C GLY A 142 -10.43 8.20 -4.54
N CYS A 143 -11.17 7.76 -3.53
CA CYS A 143 -12.33 8.49 -3.01
C CYS A 143 -11.94 9.86 -2.46
N TYR A 144 -10.82 9.96 -1.73
CA TYR A 144 -10.28 11.24 -1.29
C TYR A 144 -10.07 12.21 -2.45
N ARG A 145 -9.39 11.76 -3.52
CA ARG A 145 -9.12 12.60 -4.71
C ARG A 145 -10.40 13.05 -5.39
N VAL A 146 -11.32 12.12 -5.64
CA VAL A 146 -12.59 12.38 -6.35
C VAL A 146 -13.44 13.35 -5.56
N VAL A 147 -13.76 13.02 -4.30
CA VAL A 147 -14.67 13.84 -3.49
C VAL A 147 -14.07 15.20 -3.17
N LYS A 148 -12.76 15.28 -2.93
CA LYS A 148 -12.08 16.58 -2.77
C LYS A 148 -12.13 17.40 -4.07
N GLY A 149 -11.98 16.76 -5.23
CA GLY A 149 -12.13 17.42 -6.53
C GLY A 149 -13.55 17.96 -6.74
N MET A 150 -14.56 17.15 -6.41
CA MET A 150 -15.97 17.55 -6.49
C MET A 150 -16.30 18.75 -5.57
N ALA A 151 -15.71 18.80 -4.38
CA ALA A 151 -15.86 19.94 -3.48
C ALA A 151 -15.08 21.19 -3.94
N ALA A 152 -13.95 21.01 -4.62
CA ALA A 152 -13.11 22.11 -5.10
C ALA A 152 -13.62 22.76 -6.39
N LEU A 153 -14.31 22.00 -7.25
CA LEU A 153 -15.01 22.49 -8.45
C LEU A 153 -16.50 22.71 -8.19
N PRO A 154 -16.85 23.14 -6.96
CA PRO A 154 -18.13 22.94 -6.28
C PRO A 154 -19.25 22.42 -7.17
N VAL A 155 -19.33 21.08 -7.29
CA VAL A 155 -20.40 20.44 -8.06
C VAL A 155 -21.74 20.99 -7.55
N PRO A 156 -22.58 21.59 -8.41
CA PRO A 156 -23.80 22.28 -7.99
C PRO A 156 -24.72 21.44 -7.09
N GLY A 157 -24.74 20.12 -7.30
CA GLY A 157 -25.45 19.20 -6.42
C GLY A 157 -24.90 19.18 -4.99
N LEU A 158 -23.57 19.14 -4.79
CA LEU A 158 -22.97 19.11 -3.45
C LEU A 158 -23.11 20.41 -2.66
N THR A 159 -23.17 21.56 -3.33
CA THR A 159 -23.35 22.86 -2.65
C THR A 159 -24.79 23.10 -2.24
N MET A 160 -25.76 22.57 -3.00
CA MET A 160 -27.19 22.73 -2.74
C MET A 160 -27.80 21.60 -1.90
N GLU A 161 -27.12 20.47 -1.80
CA GLU A 161 -27.54 19.35 -0.96
C GLU A 161 -27.37 19.67 0.53
N SER A 162 -28.32 19.22 1.34
CA SER A 162 -28.23 19.28 2.80
C SER A 162 -28.45 17.90 3.42
N VAL A 163 -27.68 17.59 4.45
CA VAL A 163 -27.71 16.31 5.17
C VAL A 163 -27.64 16.58 6.67
N ALA A 164 -28.70 16.24 7.39
CA ALA A 164 -28.80 16.51 8.83
C ALA A 164 -28.52 17.99 9.16
N TRP A 165 -27.40 18.30 9.82
CA TRP A 165 -26.99 19.68 10.16
C TRP A 165 -26.09 20.34 9.12
N LEU A 166 -25.67 19.60 8.09
CA LEU A 166 -24.81 20.09 7.01
C LEU A 166 -25.68 20.76 5.95
N LYS A 167 -25.41 22.03 5.67
CA LYS A 167 -26.13 22.83 4.67
C LYS A 167 -25.39 22.94 3.33
N ASP A 168 -24.10 22.69 3.34
CA ASP A 168 -23.22 22.69 2.18
C ASP A 168 -22.16 21.61 2.42
N LEU A 169 -22.09 20.64 1.51
CA LEU A 169 -21.19 19.49 1.67
C LEU A 169 -19.77 19.75 1.16
N THR A 170 -19.54 20.88 0.50
CA THR A 170 -18.22 21.29 0.00
C THR A 170 -17.36 21.93 1.09
N VAL A 171 -17.99 22.43 2.15
CA VAL A 171 -17.33 23.04 3.32
C VAL A 171 -17.16 22.02 4.45
N ALA A 172 -16.17 22.23 5.32
CA ALA A 172 -15.95 21.41 6.50
C ALA A 172 -17.13 21.49 7.49
N ASP A 173 -17.37 20.41 8.25
CA ASP A 173 -18.42 20.36 9.28
C ASP A 173 -18.20 21.46 10.34
N PRO A 174 -19.11 22.46 10.45
CA PRO A 174 -18.96 23.59 11.37
C PRO A 174 -18.90 23.18 12.85
N TYR A 175 -19.45 22.01 13.19
CA TYR A 175 -19.52 21.51 14.57
C TYR A 175 -18.48 20.44 14.88
N PHE A 176 -17.62 20.07 13.91
CA PHE A 176 -16.60 19.03 14.04
C PHE A 176 -17.14 17.65 14.51
N ILE A 177 -18.43 17.38 14.30
CA ILE A 177 -19.09 16.14 14.70
C ILE A 177 -18.57 14.97 13.83
N LEU A 178 -18.47 15.16 12.51
CA LEU A 178 -17.99 14.11 11.60
C LEU A 178 -16.50 13.74 11.83
N PRO A 179 -15.56 14.71 11.96
CA PRO A 179 -14.18 14.41 12.35
C PRO A 179 -14.08 13.67 13.69
N ALA A 180 -14.89 14.06 14.68
CA ALA A 180 -14.91 13.40 15.99
C ALA A 180 -15.43 11.96 15.88
N ALA A 181 -16.52 11.74 15.14
CA ALA A 181 -17.10 10.42 14.93
C ALA A 181 -16.15 9.48 14.18
N SER A 182 -15.52 9.95 13.10
CA SER A 182 -14.55 9.15 12.33
C SER A 182 -13.33 8.78 13.18
N SER A 183 -12.79 9.71 13.96
CA SER A 183 -11.70 9.46 14.90
C SER A 183 -12.10 8.43 15.97
N LEU A 184 -13.30 8.55 16.53
CA LEU A 184 -13.83 7.59 17.50
C LEU A 184 -13.96 6.18 16.90
N PHE A 185 -14.51 6.06 15.70
CA PHE A 185 -14.62 4.75 15.02
C PHE A 185 -13.26 4.15 14.70
N MET A 186 -12.27 4.97 14.34
CA MET A 186 -10.90 4.55 14.16
C MET A 186 -10.29 4.04 15.47
N TYR A 187 -10.45 4.78 16.57
CA TYR A 187 -10.00 4.36 17.91
C TYR A 187 -10.61 3.01 18.31
N LEU A 188 -11.93 2.87 18.17
CA LEU A 188 -12.64 1.63 18.49
C LEU A 188 -12.18 0.47 17.60
N SER A 189 -11.93 0.74 16.31
CA SER A 189 -11.43 -0.25 15.35
C SER A 189 -10.02 -0.72 15.70
N ILE A 190 -9.11 0.19 16.07
CA ILE A 190 -7.75 -0.16 16.52
C ILE A 190 -7.81 -0.95 17.82
N ARG A 191 -8.63 -0.50 18.77
CA ARG A 191 -8.82 -1.17 20.06
C ARG A 191 -9.31 -2.61 19.88
N LYS A 192 -10.28 -2.83 18.98
CA LYS A 192 -10.85 -4.15 18.70
C LYS A 192 -9.91 -5.01 17.83
N GLY A 193 -9.32 -4.42 16.79
CA GLY A 193 -8.42 -5.10 15.85
C GLY A 193 -7.11 -5.57 16.49
N GLY A 194 -6.68 -4.96 17.60
CA GLY A 194 -5.49 -5.38 18.32
C GLY A 194 -5.55 -6.81 18.87
N GLU A 195 -6.76 -7.34 19.09
CA GLU A 195 -6.99 -8.71 19.57
C GLU A 195 -6.55 -9.76 18.54
N ASN A 196 -6.45 -9.41 17.25
CA ASN A 196 -6.05 -10.30 16.14
C ASN A 196 -4.56 -10.15 15.74
N GLY A 197 -3.67 -9.72 16.64
CA GLY A 197 -2.22 -9.78 16.41
C GLY A 197 -1.41 -8.52 16.73
N VAL A 198 -2.07 -7.41 17.04
CA VAL A 198 -1.41 -6.16 17.47
C VAL A 198 -1.28 -6.08 19.01
N ASN A 199 -1.68 -7.12 19.73
CA ASN A 199 -1.52 -7.22 21.18
C ASN A 199 -0.05 -7.07 21.64
N GLN A 200 0.93 -7.49 20.83
CA GLN A 200 2.35 -7.31 21.19
C GLN A 200 2.81 -5.85 21.14
N LEU A 201 2.23 -5.02 20.27
CA LEU A 201 2.57 -3.60 20.19
C LEU A 201 1.80 -2.77 21.20
N GLN A 202 0.55 -3.13 21.54
CA GLN A 202 -0.27 -2.39 22.52
C GLN A 202 0.41 -2.23 23.91
N GLY A 203 1.25 -3.19 24.31
CA GLY A 203 2.04 -3.10 25.56
C GLY A 203 3.26 -2.17 25.50
N THR A 204 3.66 -1.75 24.29
CA THR A 204 4.81 -0.86 24.06
C THR A 204 4.41 0.61 24.02
N SER A 205 5.34 1.52 24.31
CA SER A 205 5.15 2.96 24.15
C SER A 205 4.67 3.34 22.74
N LEU A 206 5.20 2.65 21.73
CA LEU A 206 4.81 2.83 20.33
C LEU A 206 3.35 2.43 20.08
N GLY A 207 2.86 1.30 20.62
CA GLY A 207 1.47 0.91 20.42
C GLY A 207 0.48 1.82 21.15
N ARG A 208 0.86 2.37 22.32
CA ARG A 208 0.05 3.38 22.99
C ARG A 208 -0.01 4.68 22.19
N LEU A 209 1.13 5.12 21.64
CA LEU A 209 1.18 6.28 20.74
C LEU A 209 0.32 6.05 19.49
N LEU A 210 0.35 4.87 18.89
CA LEU A 210 -0.50 4.56 17.72
C LEU A 210 -1.99 4.51 18.10
N MET A 211 -2.33 3.92 19.25
CA MET A 211 -3.72 3.76 19.69
C MET A 211 -4.41 5.10 19.97
N PHE A 212 -3.72 6.07 20.56
CA PHE A 212 -4.29 7.39 20.88
C PHE A 212 -3.88 8.49 19.90
N GLY A 213 -2.63 8.47 19.44
CA GLY A 213 -2.09 9.48 18.55
C GLY A 213 -2.64 9.40 17.13
N LEU A 214 -2.88 8.18 16.59
CA LEU A 214 -3.40 8.05 15.23
C LEU A 214 -4.85 8.56 15.10
N PRO A 215 -5.79 8.24 16.02
CA PRO A 215 -7.12 8.87 16.03
C PRO A 215 -7.07 10.39 16.26
N ALA A 216 -6.22 10.88 17.16
CA ALA A 216 -6.10 12.32 17.42
C ALA A 216 -5.57 13.08 16.19
N PHE A 217 -4.54 12.54 15.53
CA PHE A 217 -4.06 13.07 14.26
C PHE A 217 -5.14 13.02 13.17
N SER A 218 -5.88 11.91 13.08
CA SER A 218 -6.99 11.78 12.13
C SER A 218 -8.07 12.84 12.36
N PHE A 219 -8.39 13.18 13.62
CA PHE A 219 -9.34 14.24 13.93
C PHE A 219 -8.85 15.60 13.40
N LEU A 220 -7.62 15.99 13.76
CA LEU A 220 -7.03 17.27 13.33
C LEU A 220 -6.91 17.36 11.81
N PHE A 221 -6.51 16.26 11.17
CA PHE A 221 -6.41 16.20 9.72
C PHE A 221 -7.78 16.34 9.07
N MET A 222 -8.78 15.57 9.53
CA MET A 222 -10.11 15.52 8.93
C MET A 222 -10.92 16.82 9.14
N ALA A 223 -10.65 17.55 10.22
CA ALA A 223 -11.35 18.78 10.61
C ALA A 223 -11.38 19.87 9.52
N PHE A 224 -10.38 19.90 8.62
CA PHE A 224 -10.27 20.93 7.57
C PHE A 224 -10.74 20.46 6.19
N PHE A 225 -11.25 19.23 6.08
CA PHE A 225 -11.73 18.68 4.80
C PHE A 225 -13.23 18.91 4.58
N PRO A 226 -13.69 18.90 3.30
CA PRO A 226 -15.11 18.98 2.96
C PRO A 226 -15.95 17.94 3.68
N SER A 227 -17.13 18.32 4.16
CA SER A 227 -18.00 17.43 4.93
C SER A 227 -18.52 16.23 4.13
N ALA A 228 -18.63 16.31 2.78
CA ALA A 228 -18.84 15.15 1.91
C ALA A 228 -17.78 14.05 2.12
N LEU A 229 -16.52 14.46 2.20
CA LEU A 229 -15.40 13.53 2.42
C LEU A 229 -15.42 12.99 3.85
N GLN A 230 -15.73 13.84 4.82
CA GLN A 230 -15.86 13.42 6.22
C GLN A 230 -16.98 12.37 6.37
N LEU A 231 -18.11 12.56 5.69
CA LEU A 231 -19.26 11.64 5.70
C LEU A 231 -18.87 10.26 5.14
N TYR A 232 -18.10 10.22 4.05
CA TYR A 232 -17.53 8.98 3.53
C TYR A 232 -16.67 8.24 4.57
N PHE A 233 -15.76 8.93 5.26
CA PHE A 233 -14.90 8.30 6.26
C PHE A 233 -15.68 7.84 7.51
N VAL A 234 -16.68 8.60 7.94
CA VAL A 234 -17.56 8.22 9.06
C VAL A 234 -18.34 6.95 8.71
N THR A 235 -19.00 6.91 7.56
CA THR A 235 -19.84 5.78 7.15
C THR A 235 -19.04 4.51 6.88
N THR A 236 -17.94 4.62 6.13
CA THR A 236 -17.05 3.47 5.88
C THR A 236 -16.31 3.03 7.14
N GLY A 237 -15.94 3.97 8.02
CA GLY A 237 -15.36 3.69 9.33
C GLY A 237 -16.32 2.93 10.24
N LEU A 238 -17.59 3.34 10.29
CA LEU A 238 -18.65 2.65 11.03
C LEU A 238 -18.89 1.24 10.50
N PHE A 239 -18.97 1.08 9.17
CA PHE A 239 -19.08 -0.24 8.55
C PHE A 239 -17.86 -1.12 8.88
N GLY A 240 -16.65 -0.55 8.80
CA GLY A 240 -15.41 -1.23 9.17
C GLY A 240 -15.37 -1.67 10.62
N LEU A 241 -15.88 -0.83 11.53
CA LEU A 241 -16.02 -1.17 12.94
C LEU A 241 -17.00 -2.33 13.12
N GLY A 242 -18.18 -2.26 12.49
CA GLY A 242 -19.16 -3.35 12.49
C GLY A 242 -18.58 -4.66 11.95
N GLN A 243 -17.84 -4.58 10.85
CA GLN A 243 -17.10 -5.70 10.27
C GLN A 243 -16.06 -6.26 11.26
N ALA A 244 -15.31 -5.42 11.98
CA ALA A 244 -14.35 -5.87 12.98
C ALA A 244 -15.02 -6.58 14.17
N TYR A 245 -16.20 -6.12 14.61
CA TYR A 245 -16.99 -6.81 15.64
C TYR A 245 -17.53 -8.14 15.14
N LEU A 246 -18.09 -8.17 13.93
CA LEU A 246 -18.61 -9.39 13.31
C LEU A 246 -17.51 -10.45 13.17
N LEU A 247 -16.35 -10.06 12.63
CA LEU A 247 -15.19 -10.93 12.47
C LEU A 247 -14.49 -11.24 13.79
N GLY A 248 -14.74 -10.49 14.85
CA GLY A 248 -14.25 -10.78 16.19
C GLY A 248 -15.09 -11.81 16.95
N SER A 249 -16.30 -12.11 16.49
CA SER A 249 -17.21 -13.05 17.15
C SER A 249 -16.81 -14.50 16.87
N ASP A 250 -16.61 -15.29 17.92
CA ASP A 250 -16.30 -16.72 17.81
C ASP A 250 -17.45 -17.49 17.10
N THR A 251 -18.70 -17.07 17.32
CA THR A 251 -19.89 -17.67 16.69
C THR A 251 -19.88 -17.46 15.18
N PHE A 252 -19.59 -16.23 14.74
CA PHE A 252 -19.51 -15.92 13.32
C PHE A 252 -18.34 -16.65 12.65
N ARG A 253 -17.17 -16.69 13.32
CA ARG A 253 -16.01 -17.43 12.82
C ARG A 253 -16.30 -18.91 12.62
N LYS A 254 -16.99 -19.56 13.57
CA LYS A 254 -17.41 -20.96 13.43
C LYS A 254 -18.36 -21.15 12.26
N SER A 255 -19.36 -20.27 12.11
CA SER A 255 -20.31 -20.32 11.00
C SER A 255 -19.65 -20.19 9.63
N MET A 256 -18.58 -19.38 9.54
CA MET A 256 -17.86 -19.12 8.29
C MET A 256 -16.61 -19.99 8.11
N ASN A 257 -16.41 -21.01 8.97
CA ASN A 257 -15.24 -21.90 8.97
C ASN A 257 -13.88 -21.16 9.00
N ILE A 258 -13.79 -20.11 9.81
CA ILE A 258 -12.58 -19.29 10.02
C ILE A 258 -11.85 -19.83 11.25
N ALA A 259 -10.52 -19.90 11.20
CA ALA A 259 -9.70 -20.28 12.34
C ALA A 259 -10.00 -19.43 13.59
N LEU A 260 -10.07 -20.11 14.74
CA LEU A 260 -10.25 -19.46 16.04
C LEU A 260 -8.89 -19.09 16.63
N PRO A 261 -8.76 -17.91 17.25
CA PRO A 261 -7.51 -17.49 17.86
C PRO A 261 -7.29 -18.28 19.16
N VAL A 262 -6.11 -18.90 19.29
CA VAL A 262 -5.71 -19.52 20.56
C VAL A 262 -5.45 -18.41 21.56
N ARG A 263 -6.39 -18.21 22.50
CA ARG A 263 -6.24 -17.23 23.57
C ARG A 263 -5.14 -17.70 24.51
N GLN A 264 -3.97 -17.09 24.42
CA GLN A 264 -2.95 -17.26 25.45
C GLN A 264 -3.49 -16.65 26.76
N PRO A 265 -3.40 -17.34 27.90
CA PRO A 265 -3.81 -16.76 29.17
C PRO A 265 -3.03 -15.46 29.40
N LYS A 266 -3.76 -14.37 29.68
CA LYS A 266 -3.16 -13.10 30.09
C LYS A 266 -2.46 -13.32 31.43
N ASN A 267 -1.15 -13.49 31.44
CA ASN A 267 -0.38 -13.38 32.68
C ASN A 267 -0.50 -11.94 33.19
N GLY A 268 -1.19 -11.77 34.32
CA GLY A 268 -1.42 -10.45 34.92
C GLY A 268 -2.32 -10.39 36.15
N GLN A 269 -2.86 -11.49 36.69
CA GLN A 269 -3.46 -11.52 38.02
C GLN A 269 -3.17 -12.87 38.69
N SER A 270 -2.27 -12.86 39.68
CA SER A 270 -2.18 -13.93 40.66
C SER A 270 -3.30 -13.74 41.69
N PRO A 271 -4.12 -14.77 41.91
CA PRO A 271 -4.33 -15.30 43.25
C PRO A 271 -3.81 -16.75 43.24
N GLY A 272 -2.89 -17.05 44.15
CA GLY A 272 -2.05 -18.23 44.08
C GLY A 272 -2.80 -19.57 43.96
N HIS A 273 -2.55 -20.30 42.87
CA HIS A 273 -2.44 -21.76 42.90
C HIS A 273 -1.82 -22.32 41.60
N ASP A 274 -0.76 -23.11 41.79
CA ASP A 274 -0.30 -24.25 40.97
C ASP A 274 0.41 -24.00 39.61
N ASP A 275 1.64 -23.49 39.67
CA ASP A 275 2.66 -23.49 38.60
C ASP A 275 2.98 -24.89 38.01
N SER A 276 2.49 -25.97 38.64
CA SER A 276 2.75 -27.33 38.16
C SER A 276 1.90 -27.69 36.94
N GLN A 277 0.71 -27.11 36.73
CA GLN A 277 -0.19 -27.55 35.65
C GLN A 277 0.11 -26.91 34.30
N GLN A 278 0.52 -25.65 34.27
CA GLN A 278 0.86 -24.93 33.03
C GLN A 278 2.23 -25.36 32.49
N SER A 279 3.18 -25.64 33.40
CA SER A 279 4.44 -26.30 33.03
C SER A 279 4.18 -27.72 32.55
N LYS A 280 3.27 -28.48 33.18
CA LYS A 280 2.85 -29.81 32.69
C LYS A 280 2.26 -29.76 31.30
N SER A 281 1.33 -28.86 30.97
CA SER A 281 0.70 -28.85 29.65
C SER A 281 1.66 -28.46 28.51
N ILE A 282 2.54 -27.48 28.74
CA ILE A 282 3.59 -27.09 27.80
C ILE A 282 4.64 -28.20 27.68
N ARG A 283 5.00 -28.85 28.81
CA ARG A 283 5.94 -29.98 28.82
C ARG A 283 5.34 -31.21 28.15
N THR A 284 4.06 -31.52 28.35
CA THR A 284 3.38 -32.62 27.67
C THR A 284 3.26 -32.37 26.17
N LEU A 285 3.01 -31.13 25.73
CA LEU A 285 2.97 -30.80 24.30
C LEU A 285 4.37 -30.96 23.66
N ARG A 286 5.40 -30.52 24.38
CA ARG A 286 6.81 -30.66 23.97
C ARG A 286 7.25 -32.13 23.98
N GLU A 287 6.89 -32.89 25.01
CA GLU A 287 7.14 -34.33 25.12
C GLU A 287 6.38 -35.10 24.04
N HIS A 288 5.16 -34.70 23.67
CA HIS A 288 4.43 -35.32 22.57
C HIS A 288 5.10 -35.05 21.21
N LEU A 289 5.54 -33.82 20.97
CA LEU A 289 6.29 -33.44 19.77
C LEU A 289 7.69 -34.10 19.71
N GLU A 290 8.37 -34.21 20.84
CA GLU A 290 9.66 -34.90 20.95
C GLU A 290 9.49 -36.42 20.80
N ALA A 291 8.42 -37.00 21.32
CA ALA A 291 8.07 -38.41 21.12
C ALA A 291 7.64 -38.72 19.68
N GLU A 292 6.93 -37.79 19.03
CA GLU A 292 6.55 -37.91 17.60
C GLU A 292 7.78 -37.76 16.71
N ARG A 293 8.71 -36.85 17.06
CA ARG A 293 10.03 -36.72 16.41
C ARG A 293 10.91 -37.96 16.64
N ALA A 294 10.91 -38.53 17.85
CA ALA A 294 11.65 -39.74 18.17
C ALA A 294 11.06 -40.97 17.47
N LYS A 295 9.73 -41.07 17.36
CA LYS A 295 9.05 -42.10 16.55
C LYS A 295 9.39 -41.97 15.08
N MET A 296 9.40 -40.76 14.51
CA MET A 296 9.83 -40.55 13.12
C MET A 296 11.30 -40.94 12.90
N ILE A 297 12.20 -40.65 13.85
CA ILE A 297 13.61 -41.05 13.79
C ILE A 297 13.77 -42.57 13.94
N GLN A 298 12.95 -43.21 14.77
CA GLN A 298 12.98 -44.65 15.02
C GLN A 298 12.34 -45.46 13.87
N GLU A 299 11.29 -44.92 13.24
CA GLU A 299 10.71 -45.44 11.98
C GLU A 299 11.69 -45.29 10.82
N GLN A 300 12.48 -44.21 10.77
CA GLN A 300 13.61 -44.08 9.82
C GLN A 300 14.73 -45.11 10.06
N HIS A 301 14.84 -45.71 11.25
CA HIS A 301 15.89 -46.69 11.57
C HIS A 301 15.43 -48.16 11.46
N LYS A 302 14.15 -48.44 11.13
CA LYS A 302 13.61 -49.81 11.11
C LYS A 302 13.27 -50.36 9.73
N SER A 303 13.84 -49.81 8.66
CA SER A 303 13.71 -50.39 7.33
C SER A 303 14.98 -50.16 6.51
N PRO A 304 15.81 -51.20 6.28
CA PRO A 304 16.73 -51.20 5.16
C PRO A 304 15.96 -51.79 3.97
N ASP A 305 15.46 -50.94 3.08
CA ASP A 305 15.47 -51.12 1.63
C ASP A 305 14.58 -50.11 0.89
N SER A 306 15.10 -49.67 -0.27
CA SER A 306 14.57 -48.69 -1.23
C SER A 306 14.61 -47.21 -0.82
N VAL A 307 15.68 -46.58 -1.29
CA VAL A 307 15.94 -45.14 -1.29
C VAL A 307 14.94 -44.42 -2.20
N GLU A 308 14.14 -43.52 -1.64
CA GLU A 308 13.50 -42.44 -2.39
C GLU A 308 13.65 -41.10 -1.65
N ILE A 309 14.90 -40.66 -1.46
CA ILE A 309 15.21 -39.28 -1.05
C ILE A 309 15.52 -38.48 -2.32
N SER A 310 14.49 -38.21 -3.13
CA SER A 310 14.65 -37.46 -4.38
C SER A 310 14.58 -35.95 -4.16
N PHE A 311 13.82 -35.44 -3.18
CA PHE A 311 13.53 -33.99 -3.11
C PHE A 311 14.66 -33.13 -2.52
N ILE A 312 15.37 -33.62 -1.49
CA ILE A 312 16.46 -32.86 -0.86
C ILE A 312 17.70 -32.87 -1.77
N ASP A 313 17.98 -34.01 -2.40
CA ASP A 313 19.07 -34.12 -3.38
C ASP A 313 18.74 -33.41 -4.68
N ARG A 314 17.47 -33.40 -5.13
CA ARG A 314 17.04 -32.57 -6.26
C ARG A 314 17.10 -31.08 -5.93
N ALA A 315 16.77 -30.66 -4.71
CA ALA A 315 16.94 -29.27 -4.30
C ALA A 315 18.42 -28.87 -4.20
N LEU A 316 19.28 -29.73 -3.67
CA LEU A 316 20.73 -29.51 -3.62
C LEU A 316 21.37 -29.52 -4.99
N ASN A 317 20.97 -30.44 -5.88
CA ASN A 317 21.43 -30.49 -7.27
C ASN A 317 20.92 -29.29 -8.06
N ASN A 318 19.65 -28.88 -7.90
CA ASN A 318 19.13 -27.67 -8.52
C ASN A 318 19.84 -26.41 -7.99
N LEU A 319 20.22 -26.37 -6.70
CA LEU A 319 20.98 -25.25 -6.12
C LEU A 319 22.43 -25.23 -6.62
N LYS A 320 23.03 -26.41 -6.82
CA LYS A 320 24.38 -26.58 -7.37
C LYS A 320 24.42 -26.23 -8.85
N GLU A 321 23.44 -26.68 -9.63
CA GLU A 321 23.20 -26.27 -11.03
C GLU A 321 22.91 -24.79 -11.12
N ALA A 322 22.08 -24.21 -10.25
CA ALA A 322 21.83 -22.78 -10.23
C ALA A 322 23.11 -21.99 -9.91
N LYS A 323 23.94 -22.46 -8.98
CA LYS A 323 25.23 -21.83 -8.66
C LYS A 323 26.22 -21.94 -9.82
N GLU A 324 26.29 -23.08 -10.50
CA GLU A 324 27.11 -23.28 -11.70
C GLU A 324 26.62 -22.41 -12.86
N ASN A 325 25.30 -22.36 -13.10
CA ASN A 325 24.68 -21.52 -14.14
C ASN A 325 24.84 -20.04 -13.85
N ILE A 326 24.70 -19.60 -12.60
CA ILE A 326 24.95 -18.21 -12.21
C ILE A 326 26.44 -17.90 -12.36
N LYS A 327 27.34 -18.78 -11.94
CA LYS A 327 28.78 -18.58 -12.13
C LYS A 327 29.12 -18.49 -13.62
N ARG A 328 28.53 -19.34 -14.45
CA ARG A 328 28.73 -19.35 -15.90
C ARG A 328 28.13 -18.12 -16.57
N GLU A 329 26.89 -17.73 -16.25
CA GLU A 329 26.29 -16.48 -16.73
C GLU A 329 27.05 -15.26 -16.25
N THR A 330 27.54 -15.25 -15.01
CA THR A 330 28.31 -14.12 -14.48
C THR A 330 29.67 -14.05 -15.14
N THR A 331 30.29 -15.19 -15.47
CA THR A 331 31.56 -15.24 -16.21
C THR A 331 31.34 -14.84 -17.68
N GLU A 332 30.29 -15.35 -18.34
CA GLU A 332 29.91 -14.97 -19.70
C GLU A 332 29.51 -13.49 -19.80
N LYS A 333 28.80 -12.95 -18.81
CA LYS A 333 28.48 -11.51 -18.72
C LYS A 333 29.71 -10.67 -18.37
N LEU A 334 30.63 -11.18 -17.54
CA LEU A 334 31.89 -10.51 -17.22
C LEU A 334 32.84 -10.50 -18.43
N ASP A 335 32.84 -11.56 -19.24
CA ASP A 335 33.61 -11.67 -20.48
C ASP A 335 32.96 -10.86 -21.63
N ALA A 336 31.63 -10.73 -21.63
CA ALA A 336 30.91 -9.79 -22.48
C ALA A 336 31.20 -8.33 -22.10
N VAL A 337 31.30 -8.01 -20.81
CA VAL A 337 31.70 -6.69 -20.30
C VAL A 337 33.20 -6.43 -20.51
N ARG A 338 34.04 -7.47 -20.51
CA ARG A 338 35.47 -7.40 -20.90
C ARG A 338 35.69 -7.37 -22.41
N GLY A 339 34.63 -7.44 -23.21
CA GLY A 339 34.68 -7.23 -24.67
C GLY A 339 35.27 -8.40 -25.49
N GLN A 340 35.26 -9.63 -24.96
CA GLN A 340 35.84 -10.80 -25.66
C GLN A 340 34.80 -11.81 -26.20
N ALA A 341 33.49 -11.52 -26.14
CA ALA A 341 32.47 -12.39 -26.70
C ALA A 341 32.08 -11.97 -28.14
N PRO A 342 31.88 -12.91 -29.08
CA PRO A 342 31.44 -12.60 -30.44
C PRO A 342 30.02 -12.01 -30.41
N VAL A 343 29.86 -10.82 -30.99
CA VAL A 343 28.59 -10.10 -31.05
C VAL A 343 27.60 -10.92 -31.89
N LYS A 344 26.40 -11.16 -31.35
CA LYS A 344 25.32 -11.89 -32.04
C LYS A 344 24.22 -10.92 -32.47
N ASN A 345 23.64 -11.18 -33.64
CA ASN A 345 22.46 -10.45 -34.13
C ASN A 345 21.21 -10.79 -33.30
N ALA A 346 20.12 -10.04 -33.48
CA ALA A 346 18.85 -10.26 -32.79
C ALA A 346 18.27 -11.68 -32.98
N ASP A 347 18.62 -12.33 -34.09
CA ASP A 347 18.24 -13.72 -34.41
C ASP A 347 19.22 -14.79 -33.87
N GLY A 348 20.24 -14.40 -33.09
CA GLY A 348 21.17 -15.33 -32.44
C GLY A 348 22.33 -15.85 -33.31
N THR A 349 22.41 -15.43 -34.59
CA THR A 349 23.54 -15.69 -35.48
C THR A 349 24.75 -14.79 -35.17
N ILE A 350 25.96 -15.26 -35.47
CA ILE A 350 27.19 -14.47 -35.26
C ILE A 350 27.16 -13.28 -36.22
N ALA A 351 27.29 -12.06 -35.69
CA ALA A 351 27.25 -10.84 -36.48
C ALA A 351 28.52 -10.74 -37.34
N GLU A 352 28.33 -10.34 -38.60
CA GLU A 352 29.46 -10.05 -39.50
C GLU A 352 30.35 -8.95 -38.89
N PRO A 353 31.68 -9.02 -39.07
CA PRO A 353 32.58 -8.04 -38.49
C PRO A 353 32.25 -6.63 -39.03
N PRO A 354 32.34 -5.59 -38.17
CA PRO A 354 31.99 -4.23 -38.55
C PRO A 354 32.84 -3.76 -39.73
N ARG A 355 32.17 -3.12 -40.71
CA ARG A 355 32.79 -2.63 -41.96
C ARG A 355 33.82 -1.51 -41.77
N LEU A 356 33.87 -0.90 -40.59
CA LEU A 356 34.77 0.20 -40.24
C LEU A 356 35.82 -0.26 -39.24
N GLY A 357 37.08 0.12 -39.45
CA GLY A 357 38.16 -0.20 -38.52
C GLY A 357 37.97 0.47 -37.16
N GLU A 358 38.52 -0.13 -36.11
CA GLU A 358 38.38 0.35 -34.72
C GLU A 358 38.84 1.81 -34.52
N LYS A 359 39.80 2.26 -35.33
CA LYS A 359 40.28 3.65 -35.34
C LYS A 359 39.24 4.63 -35.88
N ASP A 360 38.53 4.26 -36.95
CA ASP A 360 37.50 5.10 -37.57
C ASP A 360 36.27 5.20 -36.67
N LEU A 361 35.97 4.13 -35.93
CA LEU A 361 34.89 4.08 -34.96
C LEU A 361 35.15 5.01 -33.77
N LYS A 362 36.39 5.02 -33.24
CA LYS A 362 36.81 5.97 -32.19
C LYS A 362 36.78 7.41 -32.69
N LEU A 363 37.22 7.64 -33.92
CA LEU A 363 37.20 8.97 -34.53
C LEU A 363 35.78 9.50 -34.70
N ALA A 364 34.84 8.65 -35.14
CA ALA A 364 33.42 9.01 -35.27
C ALA A 364 32.79 9.31 -33.90
N ALA A 365 33.06 8.48 -32.88
CA ALA A 365 32.56 8.71 -31.52
C ALA A 365 33.13 10.01 -30.90
N ASP A 366 34.41 10.30 -31.12
CA ASP A 366 35.04 11.54 -30.67
C ASP A 366 34.52 12.78 -31.42
N TYR A 367 34.11 12.63 -32.69
CA TYR A 367 33.45 13.69 -33.45
C TYR A 367 32.04 13.97 -32.92
N GLU A 368 31.23 12.94 -32.68
CA GLU A 368 29.89 13.08 -32.11
C GLU A 368 29.92 13.70 -30.71
N ARG A 369 30.87 13.29 -29.87
CA ARG A 369 31.06 13.87 -28.53
C ARG A 369 31.32 15.37 -28.60
N ARG A 370 32.25 15.80 -29.46
CA ARG A 370 32.55 17.23 -29.68
C ARG A 370 31.36 18.01 -30.21
N ARG A 371 30.62 17.46 -31.19
CA ARG A 371 29.39 18.08 -31.71
C ARG A 371 28.34 18.26 -30.64
N LYS A 372 28.17 17.28 -29.75
CA LYS A 372 27.21 17.34 -28.65
C LYS A 372 27.60 18.40 -27.61
N GLU A 373 28.87 18.47 -27.25
CA GLU A 373 29.42 19.50 -26.36
C GLU A 373 29.20 20.92 -26.94
N GLU A 374 29.44 21.13 -28.24
CA GLU A 374 29.16 22.41 -28.91
C GLU A 374 27.66 22.77 -28.92
N GLU A 375 26.78 21.77 -29.10
CA GLU A 375 25.33 21.99 -29.09
C GLU A 375 24.76 22.25 -27.69
N ASP A 376 25.34 21.60 -26.67
CA ASP A 376 25.04 21.84 -25.26
C ASP A 376 25.51 23.25 -24.86
N TRP A 377 26.73 23.65 -25.23
CA TRP A 377 27.23 25.01 -25.03
C TRP A 377 26.32 26.07 -25.65
N LYS A 378 25.95 25.91 -26.93
CA LYS A 378 25.03 26.85 -27.60
C LYS A 378 23.64 26.88 -26.95
N ARG A 379 23.18 25.77 -26.34
CA ARG A 379 21.92 25.75 -25.58
C ARG A 379 22.04 26.54 -24.29
N GLU A 380 23.13 26.38 -23.56
CA GLU A 380 23.39 27.12 -22.32
C GLU A 380 23.52 28.61 -22.56
N GLU A 381 24.20 29.02 -23.63
CA GLU A 381 24.34 30.43 -24.03
C GLU A 381 22.97 31.07 -24.35
N ARG A 382 22.12 30.37 -25.12
CA ARG A 382 20.74 30.82 -25.39
C ARG A 382 19.90 30.93 -24.11
N ASN A 383 20.07 29.98 -23.19
CA ASN A 383 19.37 30.02 -21.91
C ASN A 383 19.88 31.17 -21.02
N HIS A 384 21.18 31.47 -21.05
CA HIS A 384 21.77 32.60 -20.35
C HIS A 384 21.24 33.94 -20.88
N ALA A 385 21.26 34.12 -22.20
CA ALA A 385 20.73 35.32 -22.85
C ALA A 385 19.22 35.54 -22.54
N ARG A 386 18.42 34.47 -22.50
CA ARG A 386 17.01 34.55 -22.10
C ARG A 386 16.83 35.01 -20.64
N ARG A 387 17.68 34.53 -19.73
CA ARG A 387 17.65 34.95 -18.32
C ARG A 387 18.01 36.42 -18.16
N GLU A 388 19.05 36.89 -18.85
CA GLU A 388 19.45 38.30 -18.82
C GLU A 388 18.38 39.22 -19.42
N ALA A 389 17.78 38.83 -20.55
CA ALA A 389 16.70 39.59 -21.16
C ALA A 389 15.48 39.69 -20.22
N HIS A 390 15.14 38.59 -19.53
CA HIS A 390 14.07 38.60 -18.54
C HIS A 390 14.38 39.52 -17.35
N LEU A 391 15.61 39.50 -16.83
CA LEU A 391 16.03 40.37 -15.73
C LEU A 391 15.95 41.84 -16.12
N LYS A 392 16.44 42.21 -17.32
CA LYS A 392 16.33 43.58 -17.84
C LYS A 392 14.87 44.03 -18.01
N ALA A 393 13.99 43.14 -18.46
CA ALA A 393 12.56 43.45 -18.55
C ALA A 393 11.93 43.73 -17.17
N LEU A 394 12.27 42.93 -16.16
CA LEU A 394 11.82 43.13 -14.77
C LEU A 394 12.34 44.45 -14.18
N GLU A 395 13.59 44.81 -14.47
CA GLU A 395 14.15 46.10 -14.04
C GLU A 395 13.40 47.28 -14.67
N LEU A 396 13.11 47.21 -15.97
CA LEU A 396 12.39 48.25 -16.69
C LEU A 396 10.93 48.38 -16.19
N GLU A 397 10.27 47.27 -15.85
CA GLU A 397 8.97 47.29 -15.17
C GLU A 397 9.06 47.93 -13.77
N ARG A 398 10.09 47.61 -12.99
CA ARG A 398 10.32 48.21 -11.68
C ARG A 398 10.56 49.72 -11.78
N GLU A 399 11.31 50.18 -12.78
CA GLU A 399 11.53 51.61 -13.02
C GLU A 399 10.24 52.32 -13.44
N LYS A 400 9.45 51.72 -14.34
CA LYS A 400 8.11 52.23 -14.71
C LYS A 400 7.18 52.31 -13.51
N ALA A 401 7.17 51.30 -12.64
CA ALA A 401 6.37 51.31 -11.42
C ALA A 401 6.82 52.43 -10.46
N ARG A 402 8.14 52.63 -10.29
CA ARG A 402 8.71 53.71 -9.45
C ARG A 402 8.41 55.10 -10.00
N SER A 403 8.48 55.30 -11.31
CA SER A 403 8.16 56.59 -11.93
C SER A 403 6.67 56.91 -11.86
N ALA A 404 5.80 55.92 -12.09
CA ALA A 404 4.36 56.06 -11.90
C ALA A 404 3.98 56.43 -10.45
N PHE A 405 4.66 55.85 -9.46
CA PHE A 405 4.43 56.16 -8.05
C PHE A 405 4.85 57.59 -7.69
N LYS A 406 5.98 58.08 -8.23
CA LYS A 406 6.44 59.47 -8.03
C LYS A 406 5.52 60.51 -8.68
N VAL A 407 4.94 60.21 -9.84
CA VAL A 407 3.99 61.11 -10.52
C VAL A 407 2.67 61.23 -9.75
N LYS A 408 2.26 60.18 -9.03
CA LYS A 408 1.01 60.18 -8.23
C LYS A 408 1.12 60.90 -6.88
N GLN A 409 2.34 61.28 -6.46
CA GLN A 409 2.61 61.98 -5.19
C GLN A 409 2.87 63.49 -5.36
N ARG A 410 2.92 63.99 -6.60
CA ARG A 410 2.83 65.43 -6.91
C ARG A 410 1.41 65.73 -7.36
#